data_AF-A0A849UBW1-F1
#
_entry.id   AF-A0A849UBW1-F1
#
_cell.length_a   1.000
_cell.length_b   1.000
_cell.length_c   1.000
_cell.angle_alpha   90.00
_cell.angle_beta   90.00
_cell.angle_gamma   90.00
#
_symmetry.space_group_name_H-M   'P 1'
#
loop_
_entity.id
_entity.type
_entity.pdbx_description
1 polymer ?
#
loop_
_entity_poly.entity_id
_entity_poly.type
_entity_poly.pdbx_seq_one_letter_code
_entity_poly.pdbx_strand_id
1 'polypeptide(L)'
;MTEDQLEQETLSWLADVGYTPVYGPDIAVDGNAPERSNYTQVLLVDRLRQAIHRLNPLVPLVAREDALQQVLNLESPVLLSANRHFHRLLVNGVPVQYQKEGETRGDFVRLVDWDSPSDFPSPQPSPGGRGSNLNEWLAINQFSIKGPKYTRRPDIILFVNGLPLV
;
A
#
# COMPACT_ATOMS: atom_id res chain seq x y z
N MET A 1 27.23 16.85 -13.09
CA MET A 1 25.97 16.20 -12.70
C MET A 1 25.64 16.67 -11.30
N THR A 2 24.51 17.32 -11.12
CA THR A 2 23.99 17.74 -9.81
C THR A 2 23.04 16.68 -9.26
N GLU A 3 22.79 16.68 -7.95
CA GLU A 3 21.83 15.79 -7.28
C GLU A 3 20.43 15.91 -7.90
N ASP A 4 19.99 17.14 -8.18
CA ASP A 4 18.73 17.41 -8.88
C ASP A 4 18.64 16.76 -10.28
N GLN A 5 19.75 16.73 -11.03
CA GLN A 5 19.76 16.09 -12.35
C GLN A 5 19.61 14.57 -12.24
N LEU A 6 20.29 13.97 -11.26
CA LEU A 6 20.22 12.54 -11.02
C LEU A 6 18.81 12.11 -10.56
N GLU A 7 18.16 12.93 -9.72
CA GLU A 7 16.79 12.70 -9.26
C GLU A 7 15.79 12.73 -10.42
N GLN A 8 15.88 13.73 -11.30
CA GLN A 8 15.01 13.85 -12.47
C GLN A 8 15.21 12.70 -13.47
N GLU A 9 16.46 12.29 -13.71
CA GLU A 9 16.76 11.11 -14.55
C GLU A 9 16.17 9.82 -13.93
N THR A 10 16.29 9.67 -12.60
CA THR A 10 15.75 8.52 -11.88
C THR A 10 14.23 8.46 -11.96
N LEU A 11 13.54 9.60 -11.78
CA LEU A 11 12.08 9.68 -11.91
C LEU A 11 11.62 9.40 -13.35
N SER A 12 12.36 9.86 -14.35
CA SER A 12 12.08 9.54 -15.76
C SER A 12 12.21 8.04 -16.02
N TRP A 13 13.27 7.40 -15.51
CA TRP A 13 13.44 5.95 -15.65
C TRP A 13 12.32 5.19 -14.94
N LEU A 14 11.93 5.61 -13.73
CA LEU A 14 10.83 5.01 -12.99
C LEU A 14 9.49 5.14 -13.75
N ALA A 15 9.26 6.28 -14.40
CA ALA A 15 8.12 6.48 -15.29
C ALA A 15 8.11 5.50 -16.47
N ASP A 16 9.27 5.27 -17.09
CA ASP A 16 9.39 4.33 -18.21
C ASP A 16 9.10 2.87 -17.80
N VAL A 17 9.38 2.49 -16.56
CA VAL A 17 9.04 1.15 -16.03
C VAL A 17 7.61 1.03 -15.47
N GLY A 18 6.82 2.12 -15.49
CA GLY A 18 5.40 2.12 -15.12
C GLY A 18 5.09 2.68 -13.73
N TYR A 19 6.03 3.31 -13.03
CA TYR A 19 5.74 4.08 -11.82
C TYR A 19 5.21 5.46 -12.18
N THR A 20 4.24 5.97 -11.42
CA THR A 20 3.82 7.37 -11.56
C THR A 20 4.67 8.24 -10.64
N PRO A 21 5.48 9.17 -11.16
CA PRO A 21 6.21 10.11 -10.33
C PRO A 21 5.25 11.09 -9.65
N VAL A 22 5.41 11.31 -8.36
CA VAL A 22 4.59 12.22 -7.55
C VAL A 22 5.48 13.10 -6.70
N TYR A 23 5.19 14.39 -6.66
CA TYR A 23 5.93 15.33 -5.85
C TYR A 23 5.45 15.29 -4.39
N GLY A 24 6.33 14.89 -3.45
CA GLY A 24 5.99 14.74 -2.04
C GLY A 24 5.34 15.98 -1.39
N PRO A 25 5.80 17.21 -1.69
CA PRO A 25 5.14 18.44 -1.23
C PRO A 25 3.72 18.65 -1.74
N ASP A 26 3.35 18.13 -2.92
CA ASP A 26 1.98 18.27 -3.45
C ASP A 26 0.97 17.43 -2.65
N ILE A 27 1.40 16.26 -2.18
CA ILE A 27 0.58 15.33 -1.39
C ILE A 27 0.75 15.49 0.13
N ALA A 28 1.56 16.47 0.54
CA ALA A 28 1.74 16.81 1.95
C ALA A 28 0.44 17.36 2.56
N VAL A 29 0.40 17.47 3.88
CA VAL A 29 -0.79 17.93 4.64
C VAL A 29 -1.22 19.35 4.22
N ASP A 30 -0.24 20.17 3.89
CA ASP A 30 -0.32 21.56 3.43
C ASP A 30 -0.08 21.68 1.92
N GLY A 31 -0.07 20.56 1.21
CA GLY A 31 0.11 20.48 -0.23
C GLY A 31 -1.16 20.81 -1.03
N ASN A 32 -1.03 20.79 -2.35
CA ASN A 32 -2.11 21.11 -3.27
C ASN A 32 -3.19 20.01 -3.36
N ALA A 33 -2.81 18.76 -3.13
CA ALA A 33 -3.67 17.58 -3.14
C ALA A 33 -3.35 16.70 -1.93
N PRO A 34 -3.73 17.11 -0.72
CA PRO A 34 -3.29 16.44 0.51
C PRO A 34 -3.82 15.01 0.58
N GLU A 35 -2.91 14.04 0.60
CA GLU A 35 -3.23 12.61 0.75
C GLU A 35 -2.91 12.08 2.16
N ARG A 36 -2.36 12.96 3.01
CA ARG A 36 -1.97 12.64 4.39
C ARG A 36 -2.66 13.57 5.37
N SER A 37 -3.09 13.02 6.50
CA SER A 37 -3.68 13.78 7.59
C SER A 37 -2.63 14.47 8.48
N ASN A 38 -1.42 13.92 8.54
CA ASN A 38 -0.32 14.49 9.31
C ASN A 38 1.06 14.07 8.73
N TYR A 39 2.13 14.71 9.21
CA TYR A 39 3.50 14.39 8.79
C TYR A 39 4.07 13.11 9.39
N THR A 40 3.41 12.53 10.40
CA THR A 40 3.80 11.24 10.99
C THR A 40 3.26 10.05 10.20
N GLN A 41 2.26 10.28 9.35
CA GLN A 41 1.61 9.28 8.52
C GLN A 41 2.51 8.95 7.33
N VAL A 42 2.95 7.70 7.26
CA VAL A 42 3.79 7.20 6.17
C VAL A 42 2.96 6.53 5.08
N LEU A 43 1.81 5.96 5.43
CA LEU A 43 0.90 5.25 4.52
C LEU A 43 -0.06 6.24 3.82
N LEU A 44 -0.28 6.03 2.52
CA LEU A 44 -1.32 6.74 1.77
C LEU A 44 -2.64 5.98 1.91
N VAL A 45 -3.37 6.29 2.98
CA VAL A 45 -4.52 5.51 3.47
C VAL A 45 -5.65 5.42 2.45
N ASP A 46 -5.95 6.52 1.77
CA ASP A 46 -7.06 6.54 0.80
C ASP A 46 -6.73 5.71 -0.45
N ARG A 47 -5.47 5.75 -0.90
CA ARG A 47 -4.98 4.89 -1.99
C ARG A 47 -5.00 3.41 -1.60
N LEU A 48 -4.57 3.11 -0.37
CA LEU A 48 -4.65 1.74 0.16
C LEU A 48 -6.09 1.24 0.27
N ARG A 49 -7.02 2.08 0.74
CA ARG A 49 -8.45 1.73 0.79
C ARG A 49 -9.01 1.45 -0.61
N GLN A 50 -8.71 2.31 -1.57
CA GLN A 50 -9.13 2.13 -2.96
C GLN A 50 -8.55 0.85 -3.57
N ALA A 51 -7.27 0.55 -3.31
CA ALA A 51 -6.64 -0.68 -3.76
C ALA A 51 -7.30 -1.91 -3.13
N ILE A 52 -7.54 -1.92 -1.81
CA ILE A 52 -8.25 -3.01 -1.13
C ILE A 52 -9.63 -3.23 -1.76
N HIS A 53 -10.37 -2.17 -2.06
CA HIS A 53 -11.67 -2.27 -2.73
C HIS A 53 -11.57 -2.85 -4.15
N ARG A 54 -10.57 -2.43 -4.92
CA ARG A 54 -10.32 -2.90 -6.29
C ARG A 54 -9.89 -4.38 -6.33
N LEU A 55 -9.05 -4.79 -5.38
CA LEU A 55 -8.50 -6.15 -5.30
C LEU A 55 -9.46 -7.19 -4.72
N ASN A 56 -10.40 -6.78 -3.87
CA ASN A 56 -11.25 -7.71 -3.12
C ASN A 56 -12.76 -7.48 -3.36
N PRO A 57 -13.25 -7.40 -4.61
CA PRO A 57 -14.64 -7.03 -4.91
C PRO A 57 -15.70 -7.99 -4.33
N LEU A 58 -15.31 -9.23 -3.97
CA LEU A 58 -16.20 -10.26 -3.42
C LEU A 58 -16.32 -10.21 -1.88
N VAL A 59 -15.37 -9.56 -1.20
CA VAL A 59 -15.35 -9.45 0.27
C VAL A 59 -16.29 -8.32 0.71
N PRO A 60 -17.09 -8.45 1.78
CA PRO A 60 -17.96 -7.35 2.24
C PRO A 60 -17.17 -6.10 2.65
N LEU A 61 -17.78 -4.93 2.49
CA LEU A 61 -17.16 -3.63 2.84
C LEU A 61 -16.63 -3.61 4.27
N VAL A 62 -17.40 -4.13 5.23
CA VAL A 62 -17.03 -4.19 6.65
C VAL A 62 -15.71 -4.94 6.85
N ALA A 63 -15.52 -6.07 6.17
CA ALA A 63 -14.30 -6.85 6.26
C ALA A 63 -13.11 -6.17 5.56
N ARG A 64 -13.35 -5.42 4.47
CA ARG A 64 -12.30 -4.61 3.82
C ARG A 64 -11.79 -3.49 4.72
N GLU A 65 -12.70 -2.79 5.40
CA GLU A 65 -12.34 -1.74 6.36
C GLU A 65 -11.64 -2.31 7.58
N ASP A 66 -12.06 -3.48 8.08
CA ASP A 66 -11.37 -4.17 9.17
C ASP A 66 -9.93 -4.53 8.78
N ALA A 67 -9.73 -5.08 7.58
CA ALA A 67 -8.40 -5.34 7.06
C ALA A 67 -7.53 -4.07 6.98
N LEU A 68 -8.11 -2.95 6.50
CA LEU A 68 -7.42 -1.67 6.47
C LEU A 68 -6.98 -1.27 7.89
N GLN A 69 -7.87 -1.33 8.88
CA GLN A 69 -7.53 -0.98 10.27
C GLN A 69 -6.42 -1.85 10.85
N GLN A 70 -6.40 -3.16 10.54
CA GLN A 70 -5.32 -4.05 10.97
C GLN A 70 -3.96 -3.65 10.38
N VAL A 71 -3.93 -3.20 9.12
CA VAL A 71 -2.68 -2.72 8.48
C VAL A 71 -2.22 -1.38 9.06
N LEU A 72 -3.15 -0.50 9.42
CA LEU A 72 -2.82 0.78 10.06
C LEU A 72 -2.30 0.59 11.49
N ASN A 73 -2.83 -0.40 12.21
CA ASN A 73 -2.50 -0.69 13.60
C ASN A 73 -1.60 -1.92 13.72
N LEU A 74 -0.41 -1.86 13.12
CA LEU A 74 0.65 -2.87 13.33
C LEU A 74 1.22 -2.70 14.75
N GLU A 75 0.49 -3.19 15.75
CA GLU A 75 0.92 -3.16 17.14
C GLU A 75 2.12 -4.10 17.34
N SER A 76 3.33 -3.57 17.26
CA SER A 76 4.51 -4.31 17.70
C SER A 76 5.57 -3.39 18.31
N PRO A 77 6.01 -3.65 19.55
CA PRO A 77 7.08 -2.89 20.18
C PRO A 77 8.47 -3.17 19.56
N VAL A 78 8.60 -4.19 18.70
CA VAL A 78 9.87 -4.60 18.11
C VAL A 78 9.79 -4.52 16.58
N LEU A 79 10.58 -3.62 15.99
CA LEU A 79 10.60 -3.33 14.55
C LEU A 79 10.77 -4.58 13.67
N LEU A 80 11.66 -5.51 14.06
CA LEU A 80 11.87 -6.73 13.27
C LEU A 80 10.63 -7.64 13.26
N SER A 81 9.92 -7.73 14.39
CA SER A 81 8.68 -8.50 14.49
C SER A 81 7.57 -7.84 13.69
N ALA A 82 7.47 -6.50 13.78
CA ALA A 82 6.57 -5.68 12.98
C ALA A 82 6.77 -5.92 11.49
N ASN A 83 8.02 -5.84 11.01
CA ASN A 83 8.35 -6.04 9.60
C ASN A 83 8.02 -7.45 9.11
N ARG A 84 8.33 -8.49 9.90
CA ARG A 84 7.95 -9.88 9.53
C ARG A 84 6.44 -10.07 9.51
N HIS A 85 5.72 -9.46 10.46
CA HIS A 85 4.28 -9.53 10.50
C HIS A 85 3.65 -8.82 9.29
N PHE A 86 4.10 -7.59 9.00
CA PHE A 86 3.67 -6.83 7.83
C PHE A 86 3.97 -7.56 6.53
N HIS A 87 5.18 -8.12 6.36
CA HIS A 87 5.52 -8.92 5.18
C HIS A 87 4.57 -10.12 5.01
N ARG A 88 4.20 -10.81 6.12
CA ARG A 88 3.20 -11.89 6.05
C ARG A 88 1.83 -11.37 5.61
N LEU A 89 1.36 -10.23 6.10
CA LEU A 89 0.09 -9.63 5.66
C LEU A 89 0.12 -9.22 4.18
N LEU A 90 1.27 -8.74 3.71
CA LEU A 90 1.45 -8.28 2.34
C LEU A 90 1.53 -9.44 1.33
N VAL A 91 2.12 -10.57 1.71
CA VAL A 91 2.20 -11.78 0.88
C VAL A 91 0.94 -12.64 1.02
N ASN A 92 0.44 -12.82 2.25
CA ASN A 92 -0.66 -13.74 2.56
C ASN A 92 -2.04 -13.06 2.61
N GLY A 93 -2.11 -11.74 2.49
CA GLY A 93 -3.33 -11.00 2.78
C GLY A 93 -3.62 -10.90 4.27
N VAL A 94 -4.55 -10.00 4.59
CA VAL A 94 -5.00 -9.71 5.94
C VAL A 94 -6.16 -10.64 6.29
N PRO A 95 -6.05 -11.45 7.36
CA PRO A 95 -7.12 -12.33 7.79
C PRO A 95 -8.29 -11.53 8.35
N VAL A 96 -9.49 -11.77 7.83
CA VAL A 96 -10.72 -11.11 8.26
C VAL A 96 -11.81 -12.14 8.51
N GLN A 97 -12.73 -11.81 9.41
CA GLN A 97 -13.90 -12.64 9.67
C GLN A 97 -15.15 -11.80 9.50
N TYR A 98 -16.12 -12.32 8.76
CA TYR A 98 -17.41 -11.66 8.57
C TYR A 98 -18.54 -12.67 8.61
N GLN A 99 -19.72 -12.21 9.05
CA GLN A 99 -20.92 -13.01 8.95
C GLN A 99 -21.52 -12.91 7.56
N LYS A 100 -21.80 -14.06 6.96
CA LYS A 100 -22.54 -14.17 5.70
C LYS A 100 -23.60 -15.24 5.88
N GLU A 101 -24.87 -14.89 5.65
CA GLU A 101 -26.00 -15.83 5.70
C GLU A 101 -26.15 -16.57 7.05
N GLY A 102 -25.76 -15.92 8.16
CA GLY A 102 -25.84 -16.49 9.51
C GLY A 102 -24.64 -17.35 9.92
N GLU A 103 -23.65 -17.53 9.04
CA GLU A 103 -22.40 -18.23 9.35
C GLU A 103 -21.21 -17.27 9.40
N THR A 104 -20.31 -17.47 10.36
CA THR A 104 -19.02 -16.76 10.40
C THR A 104 -18.09 -17.38 9.38
N ARG A 105 -17.70 -16.60 8.36
CA ARG A 105 -16.70 -17.01 7.36
C ARG A 105 -15.39 -16.27 7.61
N GLY A 106 -14.30 -17.01 7.62
CA GLY A 106 -12.95 -16.47 7.55
C GLY A 106 -12.54 -16.29 6.09
N ASP A 107 -11.96 -15.15 5.77
CA ASP A 107 -11.49 -14.81 4.42
C ASP A 107 -10.18 -14.00 4.52
N PHE A 108 -9.53 -13.75 3.39
CA PHE A 108 -8.30 -12.97 3.33
C PHE A 108 -8.45 -11.78 2.38
N VAL A 109 -8.11 -10.59 2.87
CA VAL A 109 -8.09 -9.37 2.07
C VAL A 109 -6.68 -9.16 1.52
N ARG A 110 -6.56 -9.11 0.19
CA ARG A 110 -5.30 -8.85 -0.50
C ARG A 110 -4.99 -7.36 -0.52
N LEU A 111 -3.73 -7.01 -0.23
CA LEU A 111 -3.23 -5.62 -0.27
C LEU A 111 -2.50 -5.29 -1.58
N VAL A 112 -1.89 -6.30 -2.19
CA VAL A 112 -1.14 -6.22 -3.45
C VAL A 112 -1.55 -7.39 -4.33
N ASP A 113 -1.73 -7.12 -5.62
CA ASP A 113 -1.94 -8.13 -6.65
C ASP A 113 -0.62 -8.66 -7.16
N TRP A 114 -0.22 -9.85 -6.73
CA TRP A 114 1.05 -10.43 -7.17
C TRP A 114 0.95 -11.18 -8.52
N ASP A 115 -0.19 -11.09 -9.23
CA ASP A 115 -0.51 -11.83 -10.46
C ASP A 115 0.00 -13.29 -10.40
N SER A 116 -0.56 -14.05 -9.45
CA SER A 116 -0.56 -15.50 -9.22
C SER A 116 0.72 -16.32 -9.49
N PRO A 117 1.32 -16.89 -8.43
CA PRO A 117 1.44 -18.32 -8.26
C PRO A 117 0.28 -18.84 -7.40
N SER A 118 -0.28 -19.95 -7.82
CA SER A 118 -1.49 -20.66 -7.40
C SER A 118 -1.63 -21.10 -5.92
N ASP A 119 -1.13 -20.35 -4.95
CA ASP A 119 -1.06 -20.83 -3.54
C ASP A 119 -2.12 -20.23 -2.60
N PHE A 120 -2.95 -19.29 -3.05
CA PHE A 120 -4.09 -18.80 -2.26
C PHE A 120 -5.34 -19.63 -2.54
N PRO A 121 -5.85 -20.41 -1.56
CA PRO A 121 -7.13 -21.10 -1.68
C PRO A 121 -8.25 -20.06 -1.50
N SER A 122 -8.50 -19.28 -2.54
CA SER A 122 -9.78 -18.57 -2.67
C SER A 122 -10.82 -19.60 -3.12
N PRO A 123 -12.00 -19.70 -2.48
CA PRO A 123 -12.99 -20.74 -2.77
C PRO A 123 -13.63 -20.65 -4.17
N GLN A 124 -13.29 -19.65 -4.99
CA GLN A 124 -13.69 -19.56 -6.39
C GLN A 124 -12.55 -19.00 -7.26
N PRO A 125 -12.36 -19.54 -8.48
CA PRO A 125 -11.42 -19.00 -9.44
C PRO A 125 -11.86 -17.61 -9.91
N SER A 126 -10.95 -16.63 -9.88
CA SER A 126 -11.18 -15.29 -10.42
C SER A 126 -11.43 -15.36 -11.93
N PRO A 127 -12.52 -14.76 -12.45
CA PRO A 127 -12.75 -14.67 -13.89
C PRO A 127 -11.98 -13.46 -14.42
N GLY A 128 -10.71 -13.65 -14.74
CA GLY A 128 -9.87 -12.59 -15.31
C GLY A 128 -8.55 -13.17 -15.78
N GLY A 129 -8.30 -13.11 -17.08
CA GLY A 129 -7.07 -13.59 -17.69
C GLY A 129 -5.83 -12.86 -17.16
N ARG A 130 -4.70 -13.58 -17.21
CA ARG A 130 -3.32 -13.08 -17.07
C ARG A 130 -3.19 -11.63 -17.58
N GLY A 131 -2.73 -10.71 -16.73
CA GLY A 131 -2.14 -9.46 -17.21
C GLY A 131 -2.90 -8.15 -16.92
N SER A 132 -3.89 -8.11 -16.03
CA SER A 132 -4.37 -6.82 -15.51
C SER A 132 -3.74 -6.55 -14.15
N ASN A 133 -2.54 -5.96 -14.14
CA ASN A 133 -1.91 -5.48 -12.90
C ASN A 133 -2.83 -4.43 -12.25
N LEU A 134 -3.58 -4.83 -11.22
CA LEU A 134 -4.47 -3.94 -10.48
C LEU A 134 -3.71 -3.12 -9.43
N ASN A 135 -2.37 -3.15 -9.41
CA ASN A 135 -1.59 -2.34 -8.50
C ASN A 135 -1.33 -0.95 -9.06
N GLU A 136 -1.32 0.01 -8.15
CA GLU A 136 -0.82 1.34 -8.38
C GLU A 136 0.63 1.43 -7.91
N TRP A 137 1.51 1.92 -8.78
CA TRP A 137 2.94 2.09 -8.53
C TRP A 137 3.26 3.58 -8.51
N LEU A 138 3.75 4.11 -7.40
CA LEU A 138 4.12 5.51 -7.28
C LEU A 138 5.58 5.66 -6.89
N ALA A 139 6.26 6.64 -7.48
CA ALA A 139 7.59 7.06 -7.08
C ALA A 139 7.49 8.47 -6.51
N ILE A 140 7.67 8.60 -5.19
CA ILE A 140 7.43 9.86 -4.49
C ILE A 140 8.75 10.46 -4.04
N ASN A 141 9.08 11.63 -4.56
CA ASN A 141 10.29 12.33 -4.16
C ASN A 141 10.04 13.37 -3.05
N GLN A 142 11.10 13.72 -2.31
CA GLN A 142 11.07 14.72 -1.22
C GLN A 142 10.01 14.46 -0.13
N PHE A 143 9.66 13.20 0.09
CA PHE A 143 8.60 12.80 1.01
C PHE A 143 9.03 13.00 2.47
N SER A 144 8.55 14.07 3.12
CA SER A 144 8.95 14.40 4.48
C SER A 144 8.14 13.60 5.52
N ILE A 145 8.85 12.82 6.35
CA ILE A 145 8.29 12.00 7.43
C ILE A 145 8.79 12.52 8.77
N LYS A 146 7.86 12.92 9.65
CA LYS A 146 8.18 13.36 11.00
C LYS A 146 8.19 12.15 11.94
N GLY A 147 9.36 11.79 12.46
CA GLY A 147 9.50 10.80 13.51
C GLY A 147 9.41 11.40 14.93
N PRO A 148 9.50 10.58 15.98
CA PRO A 148 9.44 11.03 17.38
C PRO A 148 10.57 12.00 17.76
N LYS A 149 11.72 11.90 17.10
CA LYS A 149 12.93 12.70 17.40
C LYS A 149 13.44 13.53 16.22
N TYR A 150 13.29 13.04 14.98
CA TYR A 150 13.84 13.70 13.80
C TYR A 150 12.86 13.60 12.62
N THR A 151 12.84 14.64 11.79
CA THR A 151 12.22 14.59 10.47
C THR A 151 13.20 13.99 9.48
N ARG A 152 12.78 12.98 8.72
CA ARG A 152 13.54 12.38 7.62
C ARG A 152 12.90 12.83 6.32
N ARG A 153 13.74 13.20 5.34
CA ARG A 153 13.33 13.44 3.96
C ARG A 153 14.20 12.55 3.08
N PRO A 154 13.77 11.30 2.81
CA PRO A 154 14.38 10.49 1.77
C PRO A 154 14.21 11.14 0.40
N ASP A 155 15.13 10.80 -0.51
CA ASP A 155 15.19 11.39 -1.85
C ASP A 155 14.02 10.88 -2.69
N ILE A 156 13.83 9.56 -2.79
CA ILE A 156 12.71 8.91 -3.46
C ILE A 156 12.23 7.72 -2.62
N ILE A 157 10.91 7.57 -2.46
CA ILE A 157 10.25 6.40 -1.87
C ILE A 157 9.35 5.76 -2.92
N LEU A 158 9.40 4.44 -3.05
CA LEU A 158 8.49 3.70 -3.92
C LEU A 158 7.29 3.17 -3.13
N PHE A 159 6.10 3.49 -3.64
CA PHE A 159 4.84 3.02 -3.09
C PHE A 159 4.16 2.04 -4.02
N VAL A 160 3.50 1.05 -3.42
CA VAL A 160 2.58 0.12 -4.09
C VAL A 160 1.25 0.16 -3.38
N ASN A 161 0.18 0.54 -4.07
CA ASN A 161 -1.16 0.67 -3.49
C ASN A 161 -1.19 1.53 -2.21
N GLY A 162 -0.35 2.58 -2.14
CA GLY A 162 -0.23 3.43 -0.96
C GLY A 162 0.61 2.87 0.19
N LEU A 163 1.25 1.71 0.02
CA LEU A 163 2.22 1.14 0.95
C LEU A 163 3.66 1.51 0.54
N PRO A 164 4.49 2.09 1.44
CA PRO A 164 5.90 2.37 1.17
C PRO A 164 6.71 1.07 1.26
N LEU A 165 7.36 0.66 0.18
CA LEU A 165 8.13 -0.60 0.12
C LEU A 165 9.64 -0.41 -0.02
N VAL A 166 10.10 0.69 -0.61
CA VAL A 166 11.52 1.00 -0.84
C VAL A 166 11.79 2.45 -0.48
#